data_AF-A0A4S2LWU5-F1
#
_entry.id   AF-A0A4S2LWU5-F1
#
_cell.length_a   1.000
_cell.length_b   1.000
_cell.length_c   1.000
_cell.angle_alpha   90.00
_cell.angle_beta   90.00
_cell.angle_gamma   90.00
#
_symmetry.space_group_name_H-M   'P 1'
#
loop_
_entity.id
_entity.type
_entity.pdbx_description
1 polymer ?
#
loop_
_entity_poly.entity_id
_entity_poly.type
_entity_poly.pdbx_seq_one_letter_code
_entity_poly.pdbx_strand_id
1 'polypeptide(L)'
;MRTVVRNIKTIVNVLCDRSEKKRFDETDQVEITTSGSGSRLAILTENGIISDFGEEECMLSRTLDPDNIIDCNGGCVIPGLIDAHTHPVWAGDRLHEFTLKLKGASYMEIHESGGGINYTVSKTSAADEATLYNLLRQRLLGMIRKGTTTVECKTGYGLYWAVEEKLLRVLNRAKMELPIDISITFLSAHSVPKDTNASDFTEHIVSEQIPKVKDLIQEKFSVDNIDVFCEKGVYDIEQSAKILQAGKSIGLNLNFHADELSDTGGAEGRTY
;
A
#
# COMPACT_ATOMS: atom_id res chain seq x y z
N MET A 1 -24.56 7.18 -13.23
CA MET A 1 -24.72 5.74 -13.45
C MET A 1 -25.19 5.07 -12.16
N ARG A 2 -26.43 4.60 -12.14
CA ARG A 2 -27.04 3.85 -11.05
C ARG A 2 -26.85 2.35 -11.31
N THR A 3 -26.28 1.63 -10.35
CA THR A 3 -26.13 0.18 -10.45
C THR A 3 -26.80 -0.50 -9.27
N VAL A 4 -27.55 -1.56 -9.56
CA VAL A 4 -28.15 -2.44 -8.55
C VAL A 4 -27.37 -3.74 -8.53
N VAL A 5 -26.78 -4.08 -7.39
CA VAL A 5 -26.23 -5.41 -7.13
C VAL A 5 -27.30 -6.20 -6.37
N ARG A 6 -27.90 -7.22 -6.99
CA ARG A 6 -29.08 -7.93 -6.47
C ARG A 6 -28.80 -9.40 -6.17
N ASN A 7 -29.81 -10.09 -5.62
CA ASN A 7 -29.78 -11.51 -5.30
C ASN A 7 -28.58 -11.85 -4.38
N ILE A 8 -28.33 -10.99 -3.41
CA ILE A 8 -27.27 -11.18 -2.41
C ILE A 8 -27.85 -11.99 -1.25
N LYS A 9 -27.11 -12.99 -0.77
CA LYS A 9 -27.48 -13.76 0.43
C LYS A 9 -26.94 -13.12 1.69
N THR A 10 -25.70 -12.62 1.63
CA THR A 10 -25.01 -12.05 2.78
C THR A 10 -24.26 -10.80 2.36
N ILE A 11 -24.39 -9.72 3.15
CA ILE A 11 -23.59 -8.51 3.05
C ILE A 11 -22.77 -8.41 4.34
N VAL A 12 -21.45 -8.23 4.20
CA VAL A 12 -20.55 -7.98 5.32
C VAL A 12 -20.23 -6.49 5.36
N ASN A 13 -20.50 -5.84 6.49
CA ASN A 13 -20.19 -4.44 6.75
C ASN A 13 -19.15 -4.36 7.86
N VAL A 14 -18.10 -3.58 7.63
CA VAL A 14 -17.02 -3.40 8.62
C VAL A 14 -17.31 -2.23 9.56
N LEU A 15 -18.18 -1.28 9.17
CA LEU A 15 -18.49 -0.10 9.97
C LEU A 15 -19.97 0.30 9.83
N CYS A 16 -20.68 0.40 10.96
CA CYS A 16 -22.03 1.01 11.03
C CYS A 16 -21.96 2.55 11.01
N ASP A 17 -20.81 3.14 11.37
CA ASP A 17 -20.56 4.59 11.40
C ASP A 17 -19.30 4.92 10.60
N ARG A 18 -19.42 5.86 9.64
CA ARG A 18 -18.35 6.29 8.73
C ARG A 18 -17.36 7.28 9.38
N SER A 19 -17.61 7.73 10.62
CA SER A 19 -16.90 8.87 11.21
C SER A 19 -15.69 8.53 12.09
N GLU A 20 -15.44 7.26 12.42
CA GLU A 20 -14.39 6.89 13.39
C GLU A 20 -13.37 5.89 12.83
N LYS A 21 -12.07 6.20 13.04
CA LYS A 21 -11.00 5.22 12.92
C LYS A 21 -11.18 4.22 14.07
N LYS A 22 -11.58 3.00 13.75
CA LYS A 22 -11.70 1.95 14.76
C LYS A 22 -10.36 1.28 15.02
N ARG A 23 -10.00 1.18 16.29
CA ARG A 23 -9.02 0.21 16.74
C ARG A 23 -9.79 -1.08 16.92
N PHE A 24 -9.48 -2.11 16.13
CA PHE A 24 -9.97 -3.47 16.38
C PHE A 24 -9.55 -3.90 17.77
N ASP A 25 -10.48 -3.74 18.71
CA ASP A 25 -10.49 -4.42 19.98
C ASP A 25 -11.50 -5.58 19.92
N GLU A 26 -11.53 -6.44 20.93
CA GLU A 26 -12.39 -7.63 20.96
C GLU A 26 -13.90 -7.29 20.91
N THR A 27 -14.29 -6.02 20.93
CA THR A 27 -15.68 -5.55 20.87
C THR A 27 -16.11 -5.05 19.49
N ASP A 28 -15.19 -5.02 18.52
CA ASP A 28 -15.50 -4.56 17.17
C ASP A 28 -16.44 -5.51 16.42
N GLN A 29 -17.63 -5.01 16.09
CA GLN A 29 -18.67 -5.78 15.43
C GLN A 29 -18.53 -5.64 13.91
N VAL A 30 -18.00 -6.68 13.27
CA VAL A 30 -18.31 -6.92 11.86
C VAL A 30 -19.80 -7.18 11.78
N GLU A 31 -20.55 -6.27 11.16
CA GLU A 31 -21.98 -6.43 10.98
C GLU A 31 -22.23 -7.32 9.76
N ILE A 32 -22.93 -8.43 9.97
CA ILE A 32 -23.26 -9.37 8.91
C ILE A 32 -24.78 -9.34 8.72
N THR A 33 -25.22 -8.76 7.61
CA THR A 33 -26.62 -8.80 7.19
C THR A 33 -26.84 -10.05 6.34
N THR A 34 -27.69 -10.97 6.80
CA THR A 34 -28.06 -12.18 6.04
C THR A 34 -29.53 -12.13 5.66
N SER A 35 -29.85 -12.49 4.42
CA SER A 35 -31.23 -12.55 3.93
C SER A 35 -32.08 -13.54 4.73
N GLY A 36 -33.33 -13.18 5.02
CA GLY A 36 -34.31 -14.08 5.62
C GLY A 36 -34.74 -15.22 4.69
N SER A 37 -35.53 -16.17 5.22
CA SER A 37 -36.08 -17.28 4.44
C SER A 37 -37.02 -16.75 3.35
N GLY A 38 -36.64 -16.91 2.09
CA GLY A 38 -37.43 -16.48 0.93
C GLY A 38 -37.16 -15.05 0.45
N SER A 39 -36.31 -14.28 1.13
CA SER A 39 -35.89 -12.95 0.68
C SER A 39 -34.44 -12.92 0.18
N ARG A 40 -34.06 -11.80 -0.45
CA ARG A 40 -32.70 -11.50 -0.91
C ARG A 40 -32.34 -10.07 -0.54
N LEU A 41 -31.04 -9.80 -0.52
CA LEU A 41 -30.50 -8.47 -0.32
C LEU A 41 -30.07 -7.85 -1.65
N ALA A 42 -30.03 -6.53 -1.68
CA ALA A 42 -29.45 -5.76 -2.77
C ALA A 42 -28.67 -4.55 -2.23
N ILE A 43 -27.72 -4.07 -3.04
CA ILE A 43 -26.96 -2.84 -2.82
C ILE A 43 -27.26 -1.90 -3.98
N LEU A 44 -27.60 -0.65 -3.64
CA LEU A 44 -27.75 0.44 -4.59
C LEU A 44 -26.48 1.27 -4.62
N THR A 45 -26.04 1.61 -5.82
CA THR A 45 -24.91 2.52 -6.02
C THR A 45 -25.30 3.63 -6.98
N GLU A 46 -24.81 4.83 -6.70
CA GLU A 46 -24.91 5.98 -7.58
C GLU A 46 -23.50 6.50 -7.86
N ASN A 47 -23.09 6.49 -9.14
CA ASN A 47 -21.77 6.93 -9.59
C ASN A 47 -20.62 6.23 -8.84
N GLY A 48 -20.78 4.93 -8.56
CA GLY A 48 -19.77 4.12 -7.85
C GLY A 48 -19.79 4.25 -6.32
N ILE A 49 -20.66 5.09 -5.77
CA ILE A 49 -20.82 5.27 -4.32
C ILE A 49 -22.03 4.46 -3.85
N ILE A 50 -21.88 3.67 -2.78
CA ILE A 50 -23.01 2.97 -2.16
C ILE A 50 -23.97 4.00 -1.56
N SER A 51 -25.21 4.00 -2.04
CA SER A 51 -26.28 4.92 -1.62
C SER A 51 -27.23 4.29 -0.60
N ASP A 52 -27.53 3.00 -0.73
CA ASP A 52 -28.40 2.24 0.19
C ASP A 52 -28.14 0.73 0.05
N PHE A 53 -28.52 -0.06 1.05
CA PHE A 53 -28.54 -1.53 0.98
C PHE A 53 -29.62 -2.11 1.89
N GLY A 54 -30.14 -3.28 1.54
CA GLY A 54 -31.18 -3.93 2.33
C GLY A 54 -31.92 -4.99 1.55
N GLU A 55 -33.18 -5.26 1.90
CA GLU A 55 -34.02 -6.20 1.15
C GLU A 55 -34.18 -5.78 -0.30
N GLU A 56 -34.03 -6.74 -1.22
CA GLU A 56 -34.02 -6.51 -2.66
C GLU A 56 -35.30 -5.81 -3.15
N GLU A 57 -36.47 -6.21 -2.66
CA GLU A 57 -37.74 -5.59 -3.02
C GLU A 57 -37.81 -4.10 -2.62
N CYS A 58 -37.27 -3.76 -1.45
CA CYS A 58 -37.19 -2.38 -0.98
C CYS A 58 -36.22 -1.56 -1.85
N MET A 59 -35.09 -2.14 -2.25
CA MET A 59 -34.09 -1.45 -3.08
C MET A 59 -34.57 -1.23 -4.52
N LEU A 60 -35.22 -2.24 -5.11
CA LEU A 60 -35.77 -2.17 -6.47
C LEU A 60 -36.95 -1.20 -6.57
N SER A 61 -37.82 -1.12 -5.56
CA SER A 61 -38.93 -0.15 -5.55
C SER A 61 -38.45 1.31 -5.42
N ARG A 62 -37.28 1.55 -4.81
CA ARG A 62 -36.65 2.86 -4.70
C ARG A 62 -35.86 3.28 -5.94
N THR A 63 -35.49 2.32 -6.79
CA THR A 63 -34.70 2.55 -8.00
C THR A 63 -35.56 2.32 -9.24
N LEU A 64 -36.26 3.36 -9.66
CA LEU A 64 -36.96 3.35 -10.94
C LEU A 64 -35.90 3.43 -12.05
N ASP A 65 -35.69 2.31 -12.76
CA ASP A 65 -34.85 2.17 -13.95
C ASP A 65 -33.32 2.29 -13.71
N PRO A 66 -32.66 1.23 -13.22
CA PRO A 66 -31.21 1.22 -13.04
C PRO A 66 -30.45 1.12 -14.37
N ASP A 67 -29.35 1.86 -14.51
CA ASP A 67 -28.49 1.80 -15.71
C ASP A 67 -27.82 0.41 -15.85
N ASN A 68 -27.49 -0.23 -14.72
CA ASN A 68 -26.87 -1.54 -14.67
C ASN A 68 -27.46 -2.43 -13.56
N ILE A 69 -27.55 -3.72 -13.83
CA ILE A 69 -27.95 -4.74 -12.85
C ILE A 69 -26.88 -5.84 -12.81
N ILE A 70 -26.41 -6.17 -11.61
CA ILE A 70 -25.44 -7.24 -11.34
C ILE A 70 -26.13 -8.28 -10.44
N ASP A 71 -26.20 -9.53 -10.90
CA ASP A 71 -26.78 -10.64 -10.12
C ASP A 71 -25.67 -11.40 -9.36
N CYS A 72 -25.75 -11.43 -8.03
CA CYS A 72 -24.80 -12.12 -7.17
C CYS A 72 -25.08 -13.62 -7.00
N ASN A 73 -26.13 -14.18 -7.61
CA ASN A 73 -26.49 -15.61 -7.59
C ASN A 73 -26.57 -16.22 -6.18
N GLY A 74 -27.08 -15.46 -5.19
CA GLY A 74 -27.14 -15.87 -3.79
C GLY A 74 -25.78 -15.89 -3.08
N GLY A 75 -24.80 -15.16 -3.62
CA GLY A 75 -23.45 -15.03 -3.08
C GLY A 75 -23.35 -14.11 -1.87
N CYS A 76 -22.12 -13.98 -1.38
CA CYS A 76 -21.73 -13.03 -0.34
C CYS A 76 -21.04 -11.82 -0.96
N VAL A 77 -21.41 -10.62 -0.53
CA VAL A 77 -20.72 -9.38 -0.87
C VAL A 77 -19.96 -8.89 0.35
N ILE A 78 -18.66 -8.68 0.16
CA ILE A 78 -17.75 -8.14 1.18
C ILE A 78 -17.11 -6.85 0.65
N PRO A 79 -16.61 -5.95 1.52
CA PRO A 79 -15.84 -4.81 1.07
C PRO A 79 -14.60 -5.26 0.30
N GLY A 80 -14.16 -4.45 -0.65
CA GLY A 80 -12.90 -4.68 -1.33
C GLY A 80 -11.74 -4.73 -0.33
N LEU A 81 -10.79 -5.63 -0.56
CA LEU A 81 -9.66 -5.83 0.34
C LEU A 81 -8.69 -4.64 0.22
N ILE A 82 -8.16 -4.22 1.35
CA ILE A 82 -7.14 -3.17 1.43
C ILE A 82 -5.83 -3.84 1.80
N ASP A 83 -4.84 -3.77 0.91
CA ASP A 83 -3.48 -4.18 1.21
C ASP A 83 -2.68 -2.95 1.64
N ALA A 84 -2.56 -2.77 2.96
CA ALA A 84 -2.09 -1.51 3.56
C ALA A 84 -0.56 -1.36 3.57
N HIS A 85 0.21 -2.35 3.08
CA HIS A 85 1.66 -2.30 3.15
C HIS A 85 2.33 -3.17 2.08
N THR A 86 2.81 -2.57 0.99
CA THR A 86 3.52 -3.33 -0.06
C THR A 86 4.75 -2.61 -0.60
N HIS A 87 5.68 -3.38 -1.17
CA HIS A 87 6.83 -2.88 -1.92
C HIS A 87 6.76 -3.40 -3.37
N PRO A 88 5.81 -2.93 -4.21
CA PRO A 88 5.40 -3.67 -5.40
C PRO A 88 6.25 -3.37 -6.64
N VAL A 89 7.13 -2.36 -6.57
CA VAL A 89 7.99 -1.94 -7.69
C VAL A 89 9.42 -2.43 -7.48
N TRP A 90 9.70 -3.64 -7.95
CA TRP A 90 11.06 -4.19 -7.98
C TRP A 90 11.33 -4.98 -9.26
N ALA A 91 12.61 -5.11 -9.62
CA ALA A 91 13.10 -6.03 -10.65
C ALA A 91 13.95 -7.16 -10.06
N GLY A 92 14.03 -8.27 -10.79
CA GLY A 92 14.69 -9.50 -10.35
C GLY A 92 13.89 -10.29 -9.30
N ASP A 93 14.49 -11.38 -8.85
CA ASP A 93 13.97 -12.22 -7.77
C ASP A 93 15.11 -12.66 -6.83
N ARG A 94 14.73 -13.06 -5.62
CA ARG A 94 15.65 -13.52 -4.57
C ARG A 94 15.55 -15.04 -4.37
N LEU A 95 15.18 -15.81 -5.40
CA LEU A 95 15.07 -17.29 -5.30
C LEU A 95 16.43 -17.94 -4.99
N HIS A 96 17.51 -17.37 -5.50
CA HIS A 96 18.87 -17.83 -5.20
C HIS A 96 19.18 -17.74 -3.70
N GLU A 97 18.77 -16.66 -3.03
CA GLU A 97 18.95 -16.51 -1.58
C GLU A 97 18.08 -17.48 -0.79
N PHE A 98 16.84 -17.71 -1.24
CA PHE A 98 15.96 -18.71 -0.63
C PHE A 98 16.62 -20.10 -0.67
N THR A 99 17.28 -20.44 -1.78
CA THR A 99 18.03 -21.69 -1.93
C THR A 99 19.22 -21.77 -0.97
N LEU A 100 19.93 -20.66 -0.74
CA LEU A 100 21.04 -20.60 0.22
C LEU A 100 20.55 -20.73 1.67
N LYS A 101 19.44 -20.08 2.03
CA LYS A 101 18.80 -20.22 3.35
C LYS A 101 18.42 -21.67 3.63
N LEU A 102 17.83 -22.36 2.64
CA LEU A 102 17.49 -23.79 2.77
C LEU A 102 18.72 -24.69 2.99
N LYS A 103 19.91 -24.25 2.55
CA LYS A 103 21.18 -24.95 2.76
C LYS A 103 21.86 -24.57 4.08
N GLY A 104 21.22 -23.74 4.91
CA GLY A 104 21.72 -23.35 6.23
C GLY A 104 22.59 -22.09 6.23
N ALA A 105 22.67 -21.33 5.14
CA ALA A 105 23.41 -20.07 5.13
C ALA A 105 22.78 -19.07 6.10
N SER A 106 23.62 -18.46 6.93
CA SER A 106 23.24 -17.39 7.85
C SER A 106 22.87 -16.12 7.08
N TYR A 107 22.13 -15.23 7.75
CA TYR A 107 21.78 -13.92 7.19
C TYR A 107 23.01 -13.12 6.76
N MET A 108 24.09 -13.19 7.56
CA MET A 108 25.34 -12.49 7.26
C MET A 108 26.04 -13.05 6.03
N GLU A 109 26.11 -14.37 5.85
CA GLU A 109 26.71 -15.00 4.64
C GLU A 109 25.93 -14.63 3.36
N ILE A 110 24.60 -14.51 3.47
CA ILE A 110 23.75 -14.06 2.35
C ILE A 110 23.98 -12.59 2.05
N HIS A 111 24.17 -11.76 3.08
CA HIS A 111 24.47 -10.34 2.90
C HIS A 111 25.87 -10.12 2.27
N GLU A 112 26.87 -10.87 2.74
CA GLU A 112 28.26 -10.83 2.25
C GLU A 112 28.38 -11.31 0.81
N SER A 113 27.56 -12.29 0.39
CA SER A 113 27.49 -12.76 -1.00
C SER A 113 26.74 -11.80 -1.95
N GLY A 114 26.36 -10.61 -1.47
CA GLY A 114 25.70 -9.58 -2.28
C GLY A 114 24.18 -9.76 -2.41
N GLY A 115 23.57 -10.61 -1.57
CA GLY A 115 22.13 -10.75 -1.42
C GLY A 115 21.50 -9.62 -0.60
N GLY A 116 20.30 -9.85 -0.08
CA GLY A 116 19.61 -8.86 0.74
C GLY A 116 18.90 -7.79 -0.09
N ILE A 117 18.50 -6.70 0.58
CA ILE A 117 17.91 -5.53 -0.07
C ILE A 117 18.81 -4.95 -1.16
N ASN A 118 20.13 -4.98 -0.98
CA ASN A 118 21.11 -4.47 -1.94
C ASN A 118 21.03 -5.18 -3.31
N TYR A 119 20.72 -6.48 -3.32
CA TYR A 119 20.49 -7.20 -4.57
C TYR A 119 19.27 -6.62 -5.31
N THR A 120 18.14 -6.46 -4.62
CA THR A 120 16.93 -5.88 -5.21
C THR A 120 17.14 -4.44 -5.65
N VAL A 121 17.86 -3.62 -4.87
CA VAL A 121 18.24 -2.24 -5.23
C VAL A 121 19.05 -2.24 -6.53
N SER A 122 20.06 -3.11 -6.63
CA SER A 122 20.87 -3.22 -7.85
C SER A 122 20.03 -3.60 -9.08
N LYS A 123 19.17 -4.62 -8.96
CA LYS A 123 18.30 -5.05 -10.07
C LYS A 123 17.29 -3.98 -10.47
N THR A 124 16.69 -3.31 -9.48
CA THR A 124 15.66 -2.27 -9.70
C THR A 124 16.27 -0.99 -10.28
N SER A 125 17.48 -0.63 -9.84
CA SER A 125 18.24 0.49 -10.40
C SER A 125 18.59 0.24 -11.88
N ALA A 126 19.04 -0.96 -12.23
CA ALA A 126 19.42 -1.33 -13.59
C ALA A 126 18.24 -1.48 -14.56
N ALA A 127 17.02 -1.75 -14.07
CA ALA A 127 15.84 -1.89 -14.92
C ALA A 127 15.34 -0.52 -15.43
N ASP A 128 14.92 -0.45 -16.69
CA ASP A 128 14.25 0.74 -17.22
C ASP A 128 12.82 0.90 -16.67
N GLU A 129 12.26 2.10 -16.85
CA GLU A 129 10.93 2.46 -16.33
C GLU A 129 9.82 1.57 -16.92
N ALA A 130 9.90 1.23 -18.21
CA ALA A 130 8.92 0.41 -18.90
C ALA A 130 8.89 -1.03 -18.35
N THR A 131 10.06 -1.59 -18.07
CA THR A 131 10.22 -2.91 -17.44
C THR A 131 9.62 -2.91 -16.05
N LEU A 132 9.94 -1.92 -15.22
CA LEU A 132 9.39 -1.79 -13.87
C LEU A 132 7.87 -1.63 -13.87
N TYR A 133 7.32 -0.83 -14.79
CA TYR A 133 5.88 -0.68 -14.95
C TYR A 133 5.20 -1.99 -15.34
N ASN A 134 5.74 -2.74 -16.29
CA ASN A 134 5.17 -4.02 -16.71
C ASN A 134 5.16 -5.05 -15.56
N LEU A 135 6.24 -5.10 -14.77
CA LEU A 135 6.32 -5.98 -13.59
C LEU A 135 5.31 -5.56 -12.51
N LEU A 136 5.23 -4.27 -12.20
CA LEU A 136 4.23 -3.73 -11.27
C LEU A 136 2.81 -4.08 -11.72
N ARG A 137 2.48 -3.81 -12.99
CA ARG A 137 1.17 -4.08 -13.57
C ARG A 137 0.76 -5.54 -13.42
N GLN A 138 1.66 -6.49 -13.68
CA GLN A 138 1.37 -7.91 -13.50
C GLN A 138 1.00 -8.24 -12.04
N ARG A 139 1.73 -7.68 -11.07
CA ARG A 139 1.49 -7.88 -9.64
C ARG A 139 0.15 -7.29 -9.22
N LEU A 140 -0.10 -6.03 -9.57
CA LEU A 140 -1.35 -5.33 -9.21
C LEU A 140 -2.58 -6.00 -9.82
N LEU A 141 -2.53 -6.43 -11.10
CA LEU A 141 -3.62 -7.20 -11.70
C LEU A 141 -3.84 -8.56 -10.99
N GLY A 142 -2.77 -9.16 -10.48
CA GLY A 142 -2.85 -10.35 -9.64
C GLY A 142 -3.56 -10.09 -8.30
N MET A 143 -3.33 -8.93 -7.68
CA MET A 143 -3.99 -8.49 -6.45
C MET A 143 -5.47 -8.18 -6.68
N ILE A 144 -5.80 -7.45 -7.75
CA ILE A 144 -7.19 -7.16 -8.16
C ILE A 144 -8.00 -8.44 -8.32
N ARG A 145 -7.44 -9.46 -9.00
CA ARG A 145 -8.10 -10.77 -9.18
C ARG A 145 -8.39 -11.50 -7.87
N LYS A 146 -7.69 -11.17 -6.79
CA LYS A 146 -7.88 -11.73 -5.45
C LYS A 146 -8.76 -10.86 -4.55
N GLY A 147 -9.31 -9.76 -5.09
CA GLY A 147 -10.24 -8.89 -4.38
C GLY A 147 -9.62 -7.63 -3.78
N THR A 148 -8.33 -7.35 -3.99
CA THR A 148 -7.73 -6.09 -3.55
C THR A 148 -8.26 -4.93 -4.41
N THR A 149 -8.88 -3.95 -3.76
CA THR A 149 -9.38 -2.72 -4.40
C THR A 149 -8.54 -1.50 -4.06
N THR A 150 -7.80 -1.55 -2.95
CA THR A 150 -6.91 -0.47 -2.51
C THR A 150 -5.59 -1.07 -2.05
N VAL A 151 -4.48 -0.47 -2.47
CA VAL A 151 -3.13 -0.92 -2.13
C VAL A 151 -2.24 0.26 -1.80
N GLU A 152 -1.48 0.13 -0.72
CA GLU A 152 -0.37 1.03 -0.42
C GLU A 152 0.89 0.51 -1.13
N CYS A 153 1.59 1.40 -1.83
CA CYS A 153 2.74 1.07 -2.65
C CYS A 153 3.94 1.94 -2.27
N LYS A 154 4.96 1.31 -1.70
CA LYS A 154 6.21 1.97 -1.31
C LYS A 154 7.23 1.96 -2.43
N THR A 155 8.06 3.00 -2.46
CA THR A 155 9.31 3.03 -3.23
C THR A 155 10.42 2.28 -2.48
N GLY A 156 11.63 2.82 -2.35
CA GLY A 156 12.66 2.29 -1.44
C GLY A 156 13.57 1.19 -1.97
N TYR A 157 13.41 0.78 -3.23
CA TYR A 157 14.43 0.00 -3.95
C TYR A 157 15.29 0.87 -4.88
N GLY A 158 15.22 2.19 -4.76
CA GLY A 158 16.10 3.14 -5.44
C GLY A 158 17.18 3.74 -4.55
N LEU A 159 16.82 4.07 -3.30
CA LEU A 159 17.61 4.78 -2.28
C LEU A 159 18.00 6.21 -2.72
N TYR A 160 18.66 6.37 -3.87
CA TYR A 160 19.01 7.67 -4.44
C TYR A 160 17.91 8.25 -5.31
N TRP A 161 17.87 9.59 -5.37
CA TRP A 161 16.84 10.36 -6.06
C TRP A 161 16.54 9.88 -7.48
N ALA A 162 17.55 9.69 -8.33
CA ALA A 162 17.33 9.34 -9.74
C ALA A 162 16.52 8.04 -9.92
N VAL A 163 16.70 7.07 -9.02
CA VAL A 163 15.95 5.81 -9.05
C VAL A 163 14.63 5.94 -8.29
N GLU A 164 14.60 6.59 -7.14
CA GLU A 164 13.36 6.85 -6.39
C GLU A 164 12.33 7.62 -7.22
N GLU A 165 12.76 8.66 -7.94
CA GLU A 165 11.93 9.43 -8.87
C GLU A 165 11.37 8.56 -10.00
N LYS A 166 12.18 7.63 -10.53
CA LYS A 166 11.74 6.63 -11.52
C LYS A 166 10.66 5.71 -10.92
N LEU A 167 10.79 5.29 -9.67
CA LEU A 167 9.75 4.48 -9.00
C LEU A 167 8.46 5.28 -8.78
N LEU A 168 8.56 6.56 -8.40
CA LEU A 168 7.42 7.46 -8.26
C LEU A 168 6.68 7.66 -9.60
N ARG A 169 7.40 7.80 -10.72
CA ARG A 169 6.82 7.83 -12.07
C ARG A 169 6.05 6.55 -12.39
N VAL A 170 6.64 5.39 -12.13
CA VAL A 170 6.01 4.08 -12.36
C VAL A 170 4.71 3.94 -11.55
N LEU A 171 4.73 4.34 -10.28
CA LEU A 171 3.55 4.28 -9.40
C LEU A 171 2.45 5.25 -9.83
N ASN A 172 2.80 6.49 -10.19
CA ASN A 172 1.83 7.47 -10.68
C ASN A 172 1.20 7.03 -11.99
N ARG A 173 1.99 6.44 -12.90
CA ARG A 173 1.46 5.83 -14.12
C ARG A 173 0.48 4.70 -13.81
N ALA A 174 0.81 3.80 -12.88
CA ALA A 174 -0.08 2.72 -12.49
C ALA A 174 -1.38 3.23 -11.86
N LYS A 175 -1.32 4.29 -11.03
CA LYS A 175 -2.48 4.94 -10.43
C LYS A 175 -3.44 5.54 -11.47
N MET A 176 -2.90 6.00 -12.61
CA MET A 176 -3.72 6.52 -13.71
C MET A 176 -4.29 5.42 -14.61
N GLU A 177 -3.54 4.34 -14.86
CA GLU A 177 -3.88 3.35 -15.89
C GLU A 177 -4.61 2.11 -15.37
N LEU A 178 -4.53 1.79 -14.06
CA LEU A 178 -5.06 0.54 -13.51
C LEU A 178 -6.31 0.76 -12.65
N PRO A 179 -7.28 -0.19 -12.65
CA PRO A 179 -8.52 -0.07 -11.89
C PRO A 179 -8.31 -0.53 -10.43
N ILE A 180 -7.39 0.12 -9.72
CA ILE A 180 -7.10 -0.10 -8.31
C ILE A 180 -6.70 1.23 -7.67
N ASP A 181 -7.20 1.49 -6.46
CA ASP A 181 -6.78 2.66 -5.70
C ASP A 181 -5.37 2.45 -5.17
N ILE A 182 -4.45 3.36 -5.48
CA ILE A 182 -3.06 3.29 -5.04
C ILE A 182 -2.78 4.44 -4.08
N SER A 183 -2.35 4.13 -2.86
CA SER A 183 -1.70 5.09 -1.96
C SER A 183 -0.19 4.99 -2.13
N ILE A 184 0.49 6.09 -2.46
CA ILE A 184 1.92 6.11 -2.77
C ILE A 184 2.72 6.57 -1.56
N THR A 185 3.74 5.80 -1.20
CA THR A 185 4.61 6.08 -0.06
C THR A 185 6.06 6.22 -0.50
N PHE A 186 6.65 7.37 -0.21
CA PHE A 186 8.07 7.60 -0.42
C PHE A 186 8.89 6.97 0.72
N LEU A 187 9.80 6.05 0.38
CA LEU A 187 10.61 5.28 1.33
C LEU A 187 12.08 5.25 0.93
N SER A 188 12.71 6.40 0.69
CA SER A 188 14.16 6.43 0.42
C SER A 188 14.98 5.84 1.58
N ALA A 189 14.50 6.02 2.82
CA ALA A 189 15.09 5.49 4.04
C ALA A 189 14.76 3.99 4.29
N HIS A 190 14.78 3.16 3.23
CA HIS A 190 14.58 1.71 3.35
C HIS A 190 15.86 0.98 3.77
N SER A 191 17.01 1.50 3.37
CA SER A 191 18.33 0.99 3.71
C SER A 191 19.35 2.11 3.58
N VAL A 192 20.56 1.89 4.10
CA VAL A 192 21.69 2.80 3.94
C VAL A 192 22.54 2.31 2.75
N PRO A 193 22.79 3.14 1.73
CA PRO A 193 23.69 2.76 0.64
C PRO A 193 25.10 2.40 1.13
N LYS A 194 25.77 1.47 0.44
CA LYS A 194 27.06 0.92 0.86
C LYS A 194 28.21 1.93 0.86
N ASP A 195 28.07 3.03 0.13
CA ASP A 195 29.06 4.09 -0.07
C ASP A 195 28.90 5.27 0.91
N THR A 196 27.98 5.15 1.88
CA THR A 196 27.72 6.18 2.90
C THR A 196 27.34 5.55 4.25
N ASN A 197 27.06 6.39 5.24
CA ASN A 197 26.54 5.98 6.55
C ASN A 197 25.15 6.58 6.80
N ALA A 198 24.45 6.06 7.82
CA ALA A 198 23.08 6.45 8.14
C ALA A 198 22.93 7.95 8.42
N SER A 199 23.89 8.56 9.12
CA SER A 199 23.86 9.98 9.47
C SER A 199 23.94 10.86 8.22
N ASP A 200 24.96 10.65 7.39
CA ASP A 200 25.15 11.44 6.17
C ASP A 200 24.01 11.23 5.17
N PHE A 201 23.49 10.00 5.08
CA PHE A 201 22.37 9.72 4.19
C PHE A 201 21.04 10.26 4.72
N THR A 202 20.85 10.35 6.04
CA THR A 202 19.73 11.07 6.65
C THR A 202 19.73 12.53 6.23
N GLU A 203 20.89 13.20 6.30
CA GLU A 203 21.00 14.59 5.80
C GLU A 203 20.70 14.67 4.31
N HIS A 204 21.22 13.74 3.52
CA HIS A 204 20.96 13.70 2.08
C HIS A 204 19.47 13.54 1.77
N ILE A 205 18.75 12.64 2.43
CA ILE A 205 17.30 12.48 2.24
C ILE A 205 16.57 13.79 2.56
N VAL A 206 16.89 14.40 3.71
CA VAL A 206 16.21 15.59 4.23
C VAL A 206 16.49 16.84 3.38
N SER A 207 17.75 17.05 3.00
CA SER A 207 18.18 18.26 2.30
C SER A 207 18.07 18.18 0.78
N GLU A 208 18.12 16.98 0.19
CA GLU A 208 18.15 16.81 -1.27
C GLU A 208 16.90 16.12 -1.82
N GLN A 209 16.42 15.05 -1.19
CA GLN A 209 15.35 14.24 -1.78
C GLN A 209 13.96 14.78 -1.45
N ILE A 210 13.70 15.10 -0.18
CA ILE A 210 12.39 15.60 0.27
C ILE A 210 11.98 16.91 -0.46
N PRO A 211 12.87 17.90 -0.68
CA PRO A 211 12.54 19.06 -1.50
C PRO A 211 12.11 18.69 -2.93
N LYS A 212 12.76 17.70 -3.55
CA LYS A 212 12.38 17.24 -4.90
C LYS A 212 11.06 16.48 -4.91
N VAL A 213 10.74 15.74 -3.84
CA VAL A 213 9.39 15.16 -3.66
C VAL A 213 8.34 16.27 -3.60
N LYS A 214 8.61 17.35 -2.86
CA LYS A 214 7.72 18.51 -2.81
C LYS A 214 7.51 19.13 -4.18
N ASP A 215 8.55 19.27 -4.98
CA ASP A 215 8.45 19.80 -6.35
C ASP A 215 7.58 18.88 -7.23
N LEU A 216 7.76 17.55 -7.17
CA LEU A 216 6.89 16.60 -7.89
C LEU A 216 5.42 16.71 -7.48
N ILE A 217 5.12 16.88 -6.18
CA ILE A 217 3.74 17.07 -5.70
C ILE A 217 3.13 18.34 -6.31
N GLN A 218 3.91 19.42 -6.45
CA GLN A 218 3.47 20.64 -7.14
C GLN A 218 3.20 20.40 -8.63
N GLU A 219 3.99 19.51 -9.26
CA GLU A 219 3.78 18.99 -10.62
C GLU A 219 2.65 17.94 -10.72
N LYS A 220 1.82 17.80 -9.68
CA LYS A 220 0.65 16.90 -9.62
C LYS A 220 0.97 15.41 -9.52
N PHE A 221 2.17 15.03 -9.10
CA PHE A 221 2.41 13.66 -8.66
C PHE A 221 1.64 13.38 -7.37
N SER A 222 1.03 12.20 -7.28
CA SER A 222 0.51 11.65 -6.04
C SER A 222 1.67 11.06 -5.24
N VAL A 223 1.90 11.60 -4.05
CA VAL A 223 2.73 11.03 -2.99
C VAL A 223 1.99 11.32 -1.69
N ASP A 224 1.47 10.28 -1.05
CA ASP A 224 0.53 10.43 0.06
C ASP A 224 1.24 10.31 1.41
N ASN A 225 2.29 9.48 1.47
CA ASN A 225 2.98 9.14 2.72
C ASN A 225 4.51 9.19 2.57
N ILE A 226 5.18 9.29 3.71
CA ILE A 226 6.61 9.03 3.90
C ILE A 226 6.78 7.88 4.89
N ASP A 227 7.80 7.06 4.69
CA ASP A 227 8.12 5.90 5.54
C ASP A 227 9.64 5.86 5.79
N VAL A 228 10.04 5.19 6.88
CA VAL A 228 11.43 4.95 7.28
C VAL A 228 11.54 3.56 7.88
N PHE A 229 12.63 2.85 7.58
CA PHE A 229 12.98 1.62 8.30
C PHE A 229 13.79 1.93 9.56
N CYS A 230 13.07 2.13 10.67
CA CYS A 230 13.63 2.35 12.00
C CYS A 230 14.04 1.01 12.61
N GLU A 231 15.31 0.67 12.46
CA GLU A 231 15.85 -0.63 12.87
C GLU A 231 17.34 -0.52 13.19
N LYS A 232 17.81 -1.34 14.12
CA LYS A 232 19.21 -1.38 14.52
C LYS A 232 20.09 -1.71 13.32
N GLY A 233 21.04 -0.80 13.04
CA GLY A 233 21.95 -0.94 11.91
C GLY A 233 21.40 -0.42 10.58
N VAL A 234 20.21 0.21 10.59
CA VAL A 234 19.62 0.89 9.43
C VAL A 234 19.44 2.39 9.75
N TYR A 235 18.33 2.78 10.36
CA TYR A 235 18.11 4.13 10.92
C TYR A 235 17.67 4.02 12.36
N ASP A 236 18.24 4.86 13.23
CA ASP A 236 17.82 4.98 14.62
C ASP A 236 16.57 5.89 14.76
N ILE A 237 16.09 6.06 16.00
CA ILE A 237 14.92 6.89 16.33
C ILE A 237 15.14 8.35 15.93
N GLU A 238 16.33 8.91 16.18
CA GLU A 238 16.61 10.33 15.95
C GLU A 238 16.66 10.62 14.45
N GLN A 239 17.32 9.75 13.69
CA GLN A 239 17.39 9.79 12.23
C GLN A 239 16.00 9.62 11.61
N SER A 240 15.23 8.64 12.09
CA SER A 240 13.86 8.40 11.64
C SER A 240 12.97 9.61 11.90
N ALA A 241 13.07 10.21 13.10
CA ALA A 241 12.31 11.41 13.45
C ALA A 241 12.60 12.55 12.49
N LYS A 242 13.88 12.78 12.21
CA LYS A 242 14.30 13.86 11.33
C LYS A 242 13.74 13.71 9.91
N ILE A 243 13.76 12.49 9.36
CA ILE A 243 13.23 12.20 8.02
C ILE A 243 11.71 12.36 8.00
N LEU A 244 11.01 11.74 8.96
CA LEU A 244 9.55 11.80 9.04
C LEU A 244 9.05 13.24 9.24
N GLN A 245 9.69 14.03 10.12
CA GLN A 245 9.34 15.44 10.33
C GLN A 245 9.56 16.28 9.06
N ALA A 246 10.61 16.02 8.30
CA ALA A 246 10.84 16.69 7.02
C ALA A 246 9.74 16.34 5.99
N GLY A 247 9.32 15.07 5.90
CA GLY A 247 8.18 14.68 5.06
C GLY A 247 6.85 15.29 5.50
N LYS A 248 6.60 15.33 6.82
CA LYS A 248 5.43 16.02 7.41
C LYS A 248 5.38 17.49 7.02
N SER A 249 6.54 18.17 7.01
CA SER A 249 6.64 19.60 6.68
C SER A 249 6.22 19.94 5.24
N ILE A 250 6.23 18.95 4.34
CA ILE A 250 5.76 19.10 2.96
C ILE A 250 4.36 18.50 2.73
N GLY A 251 3.69 18.07 3.81
CA GLY A 251 2.30 17.60 3.79
C GLY A 251 2.11 16.08 3.66
N LEU A 252 3.16 15.28 3.80
CA LEU A 252 3.05 13.81 3.75
C LEU A 252 2.53 13.23 5.07
N ASN A 253 1.73 12.17 4.98
CA ASN A 253 1.37 11.36 6.15
C ASN A 253 2.55 10.49 6.59
N LEU A 254 2.61 10.17 7.88
CA LEU A 254 3.72 9.41 8.45
C LEU A 254 3.40 7.92 8.55
N ASN A 255 4.28 7.10 8.00
CA ASN A 255 4.38 5.65 8.20
C ASN A 255 5.78 5.32 8.73
N PHE A 256 5.97 4.11 9.24
CA PHE A 256 7.29 3.60 9.59
C PHE A 256 7.27 2.08 9.66
N HIS A 257 8.38 1.45 9.28
CA HIS A 257 8.70 0.10 9.71
C HIS A 257 9.46 0.23 11.02
N ALA A 258 8.90 -0.27 12.11
CA ALA A 258 9.53 -0.25 13.42
C ALA A 258 9.44 -1.62 14.06
N ASP A 259 10.46 -1.92 14.86
CA ASP A 259 10.52 -3.08 15.75
C ASP A 259 10.33 -4.44 15.04
N GLU A 260 10.77 -4.54 13.77
CA GLU A 260 10.61 -5.75 12.96
C GLU A 260 11.57 -6.87 13.41
N LEU A 261 12.82 -6.52 13.70
CA LEU A 261 13.88 -7.47 14.07
C LEU A 261 14.39 -7.26 15.49
N SER A 262 14.38 -6.03 15.99
CA SER A 262 14.76 -5.72 17.36
C SER A 262 13.85 -4.71 18.00
N ASP A 263 13.69 -4.78 19.33
CA ASP A 263 12.96 -3.77 20.10
C ASP A 263 13.78 -2.47 20.12
N THR A 264 13.42 -1.54 19.24
CA THR A 264 14.04 -0.22 19.13
C THR A 264 13.23 0.85 19.86
N GLY A 265 12.02 0.53 20.31
CA GLY A 265 11.04 1.52 20.79
C GLY A 265 10.45 2.38 19.68
N GLY A 266 10.61 1.99 18.41
CA GLY A 266 10.14 2.76 17.26
C GLY A 266 8.61 2.84 17.20
N ALA A 267 7.91 1.78 17.58
CA ALA A 267 6.44 1.72 17.63
C ALA A 267 5.85 2.57 18.77
N GLU A 268 6.61 2.85 19.82
CA GLU A 268 6.14 3.71 20.92
C GLU A 268 6.07 5.20 20.52
N GLY A 269 6.74 5.59 19.44
CA GLY A 269 6.49 6.85 18.74
C GLY A 269 6.55 8.10 19.62
N ARG A 270 7.39 8.14 20.66
CA ARG A 270 7.47 9.30 21.58
C ARG A 270 8.10 10.56 20.94
N THR A 271 8.40 10.53 19.65
CA THR A 271 9.31 11.48 18.97
C THR A 271 8.87 11.99 17.58
N TYR A 272 7.69 11.61 17.04
CA TYR A 272 7.29 11.88 15.65
C TYR A 272 5.96 12.67 15.49
#